data_AF-A0A151L3B3-F1
#
_entry.id   AF-A0A151L3B3-F1
#
_cell.length_a   1.000
_cell.length_b   1.000
_cell.length_c   1.000
_cell.angle_alpha   90.00
_cell.angle_beta   90.00
_cell.angle_gamma   90.00
#
_symmetry.space_group_name_H-M   'P 1'
#
loop_
_entity.id
_entity.type
_entity.pdbx_description
1 polymer ?
#
loop_
_entity_poly.entity_id
_entity_poly.type
_entity_poly.pdbx_seq_one_letter_code
_entity_poly.pdbx_strand_id
1 'polypeptide(L)' 'LGAAFGTAKSGVGVCSVGVMRPDLIMKSILPVVMAGVLGIYGIIMSILIYGK' A
#
# COMPACT_ATOMS: atom_id res chain seq x y z
N LEU A 1 2.95 2.43 -10.83
CA LEU A 1 3.77 3.49 -10.17
C LEU A 1 3.13 4.01 -8.90
N GLY A 2 1.89 4.53 -8.94
CA GLY A 2 1.23 5.11 -7.75
C GLY A 2 1.17 4.17 -6.52
N ALA A 3 0.69 2.94 -6.69
CA ALA A 3 0.60 1.96 -5.60
C ALA A 3 1.96 1.63 -4.96
N ALA A 4 2.99 1.42 -5.80
CA ALA A 4 4.36 1.14 -5.33
C ALA A 4 4.97 2.34 -4.60
N PHE A 5 4.78 3.55 -5.12
CA PHE A 5 5.30 4.78 -4.50
C PHE A 5 4.61 5.08 -3.16
N GLY A 6 3.27 4.95 -3.12
CA GLY A 6 2.51 5.08 -1.87
C GLY A 6 2.94 4.06 -0.83
N THR A 7 3.11 2.79 -1.23
CA THR A 7 3.61 1.71 -0.37
C THR A 7 5.01 2.02 0.18
N ALA A 8 5.93 2.49 -0.67
CA ALA A 8 7.29 2.82 -0.25
C ALA A 8 7.31 3.96 0.78
N LYS A 9 6.56 5.04 0.54
CA LYS A 9 6.51 6.19 1.47
C LYS A 9 5.82 5.83 2.79
N SER A 10 4.72 5.07 2.74
CA SER A 10 4.05 4.57 3.94
C SER A 10 4.94 3.60 4.73
N GLY A 11 5.70 2.75 4.04
CA GLY A 11 6.65 1.82 4.66
C GLY A 11 7.74 2.53 5.49
N VAL A 12 8.30 3.63 4.99
CA VAL A 12 9.27 4.44 5.76
C VAL A 12 8.65 4.96 7.07
N GLY A 13 7.39 5.41 7.02
CA GLY A 13 6.65 5.84 8.21
C GLY A 13 6.42 4.70 9.19
N VAL A 14 6.03 3.52 8.71
CA VAL A 14 5.83 2.32 9.55
C VAL A 14 7.13 1.88 10.22
N CYS A 15 8.25 1.86 9.50
CA CYS A 15 9.55 1.52 10.08
C CYS A 15 9.96 2.52 11.17
N SER A 16 9.72 3.82 10.97
CA SER A 16 9.99 4.84 11.97
C SER A 16 9.10 4.68 13.22
N VAL A 17 7.81 4.39 13.03
CA VAL A 17 6.89 4.07 14.13
C VAL A 17 7.33 2.81 14.86
N GLY A 18 7.87 1.81 14.17
CA GLY A 18 8.35 0.58 14.80
C GLY A 18 9.50 0.78 15.79
N VAL A 19 10.30 1.83 15.63
CA VAL A 19 11.36 2.20 16.57
C VAL A 19 10.82 3.10 17.70
N MET A 20 9.96 4.07 17.38
CA MET A 20 9.48 5.05 18.36
C MET A 20 8.35 4.54 19.25
N ARG A 21 7.41 3.78 18.69
CA ARG A 21 6.19 3.26 19.35
C ARG A 21 5.74 1.93 18.73
N PRO A 22 6.36 0.80 19.13
CA PRO A 22 6.10 -0.50 18.52
C PRO A 22 4.64 -0.98 18.68
N ASP A 23 3.92 -0.53 19.72
CA ASP A 23 2.51 -0.89 19.95
C ASP A 23 1.57 -0.43 18.83
N LEU A 24 1.98 0.58 18.05
CA LEU A 24 1.15 1.18 17.01
C LEU A 24 1.42 0.62 15.61
N ILE A 25 2.42 -0.25 15.42
CA ILE A 25 2.84 -0.77 14.11
C ILE A 25 1.67 -1.35 13.33
N MET A 26 0.87 -2.21 13.97
CA MET A 26 -0.27 -2.87 13.32
C MET A 26 -1.30 -1.88 12.80
N LYS A 27 -1.52 -0.77 13.53
CA LYS A 27 -2.47 0.27 13.12
C LYS A 27 -1.89 1.14 12.00
N SER A 28 -0.57 1.33 11.98
CA SER A 28 0.16 2.08 10.94
C SER A 28 0.28 1.34 9.60
N ILE A 29 -0.06 0.05 9.50
CA ILE A 29 -0.05 -0.71 8.25
C ILE A 29 -1.24 -0.34 7.33
N LEU A 30 -2.34 0.20 7.87
CA LEU A 30 -3.53 0.60 7.11
C LEU A 30 -3.23 1.42 5.84
N PRO A 31 -2.42 2.49 5.87
CA PRO A 31 -2.06 3.26 4.68
C PRO A 31 -1.31 2.46 3.61
N VAL A 32 -0.52 1.45 4.00
CA VAL A 32 0.15 0.53 3.05
C VAL A 32 -0.90 -0.27 2.29
N VAL A 33 -1.92 -0.77 2.99
CA VAL A 33 -3.04 -1.50 2.36
C VAL A 33 -3.81 -0.59 1.41
N MET A 34 -4.13 0.65 1.82
CA MET A 34 -4.83 1.61 0.96
C MET A 34 -4.06 1.93 -0.32
N ALA A 35 -2.73 2.02 -0.26
CA ALA A 35 -1.89 2.16 -1.45
C ALA A 35 -1.90 0.90 -2.33
N GLY A 36 -1.97 -0.30 -1.74
CA GLY A 36 -2.01 -1.58 -2.43
C GLY A 36 -3.29 -1.80 -3.26
N VAL A 37 -4.46 -1.37 -2.77
CA VAL A 37 -5.74 -1.57 -3.48
C VAL A 37 -5.73 -0.89 -4.87
N LEU A 38 -5.04 0.24 -5.03
CA LEU A 38 -4.85 0.90 -6.33
C LEU A 38 -4.18 -0.02 -7.37
N GLY A 39 -3.28 -0.91 -6.95
CA GLY A 39 -2.65 -1.88 -7.85
C GLY A 39 -3.63 -2.95 -8.32
N ILE A 40 -4.50 -3.42 -7.43
CA ILE A 40 -5.53 -4.42 -7.73
C ILE A 40 -6.52 -3.85 -8.76
N TYR A 41 -6.96 -2.60 -8.59
CA TYR A 41 -7.83 -1.95 -9.57
C TYR A 41 -7.18 -1.85 -10.96
N GLY A 42 -5.88 -1.58 -11.04
CA GLY A 42 -5.15 -1.56 -12.30
C GLY A 42 -5.19 -2.93 -13.01
N ILE A 43 -4.94 -4.01 -12.26
CA ILE A 43 -4.96 -5.38 -12.80
C ILE A 43 -6.36 -5.77 -13.27
N ILE A 44 -7.40 -5.48 -12.48
CA ILE A 44 -8.80 -5.77 -12.84
C ILE A 44 -9.16 -5.09 -14.17
N MET A 45 -8.79 -3.82 -14.34
CA MET A 45 -9.05 -3.10 -15.59
C MET A 45 -8.28 -3.66 -16.77
N SER A 46 -7.02 -4.08 -16.58
CA SER A 46 -6.25 -4.75 -17.64
C SER A 46 -6.92 -6.05 -18.10
N ILE A 47 -7.46 -6.84 -17.17
CA ILE A 47 -8.17 -8.09 -17.49
C ILE A 47 -9.50 -7.78 -18.21
N LEU A 48 -10.24 -6.76 -17.78
CA LEU A 48 -11.50 -6.35 -18.44
C LEU A 48 -11.27 -5.93 -19.90
N ILE A 49 -10.16 -5.24 -20.17
CA ILE A 49 -9.80 -4.80 -21.53
C ILE A 49 -9.30 -5.98 -22.37
N TYR A 50 -8.53 -6.90 -21.79
CA TYR A 50 -7.95 -8.04 -22.50
C TYR A 50 -8.95 -9.20 -22.74
N GLY A 51 -9.89 -9.40 -21.82
CA GLY A 51 -10.94 -10.44 -21.91
C GLY A 51 -12.12 -10.07 -22.79
N LYS A 52 -12.04 -8.94 -23.49
CA LYS A 52 -13.01 -8.48 -24.50
C LYS A 52 -12.42 -8.71 -25.89
#